data_AF-A0A2M7F3F7-F1
#
_entry.id   AF-A0A2M7F3F7-F1
#
_cell.length_a   1.000
_cell.length_b   1.000
_cell.length_c   1.000
_cell.angle_alpha   90.00
_cell.angle_beta   90.00
_cell.angle_gamma   90.00
#
_symmetry.space_group_name_H-M   'P 1'
#
loop_
_entity.id
_entity.type
_entity.pdbx_description
1 polymer ?
#
loop_
_entity_poly.entity_id
_entity_poly.type
_entity_poly.pdbx_seq_one_letter_code
_entity_poly.pdbx_strand_id
1 'polypeptide(L)'
;MRGAALWAVMLWLSQPALAQDAPPDAWAVRKCALYAQATKDALAAVGPEGLRDRFMAENRAFIASGCLSQLRICAQTPQEYAFADLLTIMTMNEGMASTFVPFGCET
;
A
#
# COMPACT_ATOMS: atom_id res chain seq x y z
N MET A 1 -40.08 40.96 -10.01
CA MET A 1 -38.90 40.85 -9.11
C MET A 1 -39.00 39.62 -8.18
N ARG A 2 -39.25 38.40 -8.73
CA ARG A 2 -39.46 37.18 -7.91
C ARG A 2 -38.64 35.96 -8.38
N GLY A 3 -37.78 36.12 -9.38
CA GLY A 3 -37.04 35.00 -10.00
C GLY A 3 -35.54 34.94 -9.65
N ALA A 4 -34.95 36.01 -9.12
CA ALA A 4 -33.49 36.08 -8.93
C ALA A 4 -32.98 35.51 -7.59
N ALA A 5 -33.85 35.44 -6.57
CA ALA A 5 -33.43 35.04 -5.22
C ALA A 5 -33.19 33.52 -5.06
N LEU A 6 -33.77 32.69 -5.94
CA LEU A 6 -33.70 31.23 -5.85
C LEU A 6 -32.37 30.65 -6.37
N TRP A 7 -31.64 31.38 -7.20
CA TRP A 7 -30.37 30.93 -7.77
C TRP A 7 -29.17 31.14 -6.83
N ALA A 8 -29.25 32.08 -5.88
CA ALA A 8 -28.14 32.38 -4.97
C ALA A 8 -27.94 31.32 -3.87
N VAL A 9 -28.99 30.56 -3.53
CA VAL A 9 -28.94 29.58 -2.41
C VAL A 9 -28.31 28.24 -2.84
N MET A 10 -28.40 27.86 -4.11
CA MET A 10 -27.87 26.57 -4.60
C MET A 10 -26.33 26.54 -4.74
N LEU A 11 -25.67 27.70 -4.77
CA LEU A 11 -24.20 27.79 -4.90
C LEU A 11 -23.47 27.72 -3.56
N TRP A 12 -24.17 27.73 -2.42
CA TRP A 12 -23.56 27.70 -1.08
C TRP A 12 -23.47 26.32 -0.44
N LEU A 13 -24.04 25.28 -1.05
CA LEU A 13 -24.04 23.90 -0.51
C LEU A 13 -22.92 23.02 -1.05
N SER A 14 -22.06 23.54 -1.93
CA SER A 14 -20.88 22.82 -2.42
C SER A 14 -19.74 22.87 -1.41
N GLN A 15 -19.95 22.27 -0.23
CA GLN A 15 -18.85 22.02 0.69
C GLN A 15 -17.94 20.95 0.07
N PRO A 16 -16.62 21.20 -0.06
CA PRO A 16 -15.71 20.15 -0.48
C PRO A 16 -15.77 19.06 0.59
N ALA A 17 -16.24 17.86 0.20
CA ALA A 17 -16.15 16.70 1.05
C ALA A 17 -14.67 16.35 1.18
N LEU A 18 -14.05 16.76 2.30
CA LEU A 18 -12.77 16.21 2.69
C LEU A 18 -13.04 14.74 3.02
N ALA A 19 -12.48 13.84 2.21
CA ALA A 19 -12.48 12.42 2.52
C ALA A 19 -11.76 12.24 3.86
N GLN A 20 -12.51 11.94 4.91
CA GLN A 20 -11.95 11.50 6.17
C GLN A 20 -11.53 10.04 5.98
N ASP A 21 -10.26 9.73 6.21
CA ASP A 21 -9.78 8.35 6.17
C ASP A 21 -10.57 7.53 7.19
N ALA A 22 -11.51 6.72 6.69
CA ALA A 22 -12.22 5.78 7.53
C ALA A 22 -11.21 4.78 8.11
N PRO A 23 -11.39 4.32 9.36
CA PRO A 23 -10.54 3.27 9.91
C PRO A 23 -10.50 2.06 8.96
N PRO A 24 -9.32 1.43 8.78
CA PRO A 24 -9.22 0.25 7.92
C PRO A 24 -10.18 -0.83 8.40
N ASP A 25 -10.88 -1.47 7.46
CA ASP A 25 -11.76 -2.59 7.78
C ASP A 25 -10.96 -3.81 8.27
N ALA A 26 -11.68 -4.80 8.82
CA ALA A 26 -11.05 -6.02 9.34
C ALA A 26 -10.24 -6.78 8.27
N TRP A 27 -10.63 -6.66 7.00
CA TRP A 27 -9.92 -7.30 5.90
C TRP A 27 -8.58 -6.60 5.59
N ALA A 28 -8.55 -5.27 5.57
CA ALA A 28 -7.33 -4.48 5.42
C ALA A 28 -6.32 -4.79 6.52
N VAL A 29 -6.77 -4.88 7.77
CA VAL A 29 -5.94 -5.31 8.90
C VAL A 29 -5.39 -6.72 8.69
N ARG A 30 -6.25 -7.67 8.27
CA ARG A 30 -5.84 -9.05 7.99
C ARG A 30 -4.80 -9.14 6.87
N LYS A 31 -4.98 -8.41 5.78
CA LYS A 31 -4.02 -8.37 4.66
C LYS A 31 -2.64 -7.91 5.10
N CYS A 32 -2.56 -6.87 5.94
CA CYS A 32 -1.25 -6.40 6.40
C CYS A 32 -0.56 -7.43 7.32
N ALA A 33 -1.32 -8.12 8.18
CA ALA A 33 -0.77 -9.20 8.99
C ALA A 33 -0.24 -10.37 8.14
N LEU A 34 -0.97 -10.75 7.08
CA LEU A 34 -0.54 -11.77 6.11
C LEU A 34 0.73 -11.34 5.37
N TYR A 35 0.78 -10.09 4.88
CA TYR A 35 1.96 -9.54 4.22
C TYR A 35 3.18 -9.49 5.15
N ALA A 36 3.00 -9.12 6.43
CA ALA A 36 4.08 -9.08 7.41
C ALA A 36 4.63 -10.49 7.72
N GLN A 37 3.77 -11.51 7.72
CA GLN A 37 4.19 -12.89 7.85
C GLN A 37 4.94 -13.37 6.59
N ALA A 38 4.35 -13.14 5.41
CA ALA A 38 4.97 -13.50 4.13
C ALA A 38 6.32 -12.81 3.91
N THR A 39 6.51 -11.58 4.42
CA THR A 39 7.81 -10.88 4.43
C THR A 39 8.88 -11.68 5.17
N LYS A 40 8.56 -12.24 6.33
CA LYS A 40 9.51 -13.06 7.12
C LYS A 40 9.84 -14.35 6.39
N ASP A 41 8.82 -14.99 5.84
CA ASP A 41 8.95 -16.27 5.15
C ASP A 41 9.75 -16.11 3.84
N ALA A 42 9.49 -15.03 3.09
CA ALA A 42 10.27 -14.67 1.91
C ALA A 42 11.74 -14.39 2.26
N LEU A 43 12.00 -13.62 3.33
CA LEU A 43 13.37 -13.35 3.79
C LEU A 43 14.10 -14.64 4.20
N ALA A 44 13.41 -15.55 4.88
CA ALA A 44 13.97 -16.84 5.26
C ALA A 44 14.28 -17.72 4.04
N ALA A 45 13.46 -17.64 2.99
CA ALA A 45 13.64 -18.42 1.77
C ALA A 45 14.75 -17.89 0.85
N VAL A 46 14.82 -16.56 0.63
CA VAL A 46 15.79 -15.96 -0.31
C VAL A 46 17.14 -15.65 0.33
N GLY A 47 17.15 -15.45 1.66
CA GLY A 47 18.33 -15.02 2.41
C GLY A 47 18.58 -13.50 2.37
N PRO A 48 19.37 -12.96 3.31
CA PRO A 48 19.60 -11.51 3.42
C PRO A 48 20.70 -10.98 2.49
N GLU A 49 21.56 -11.84 1.95
CA GLU A 49 22.71 -11.42 1.15
C GLU A 49 22.25 -10.73 -0.15
N GLY A 50 22.77 -9.53 -0.41
CA GLY A 50 22.40 -8.75 -1.59
C GLY A 50 21.10 -7.94 -1.46
N LEU A 51 20.38 -8.02 -0.34
CA LEU A 51 19.30 -7.09 -0.01
C LEU A 51 19.89 -5.80 0.57
N ARG A 52 19.58 -4.64 -0.02
CA ARG A 52 20.05 -3.37 0.54
C ARG A 52 19.26 -3.04 1.81
N ASP A 53 19.94 -2.45 2.79
CA ASP A 53 19.30 -2.00 4.03
C ASP A 53 18.13 -1.05 3.79
N ARG A 54 18.27 -0.16 2.80
CA ARG A 54 17.22 0.78 2.38
C ARG A 54 15.96 0.05 1.91
N PHE A 55 16.09 -0.96 1.05
CA PHE A 55 14.97 -1.74 0.53
C PHE A 55 14.19 -2.41 1.67
N MET A 56 14.91 -3.05 2.60
CA MET A 56 14.29 -3.68 3.75
C MET A 56 13.70 -2.67 4.75
N ALA A 57 14.30 -1.49 4.89
CA ALA A 57 13.77 -0.42 5.73
C ALA A 57 12.46 0.15 5.17
N GLU A 58 12.38 0.38 3.86
CA GLU A 58 11.16 0.82 3.18
C GLU A 58 10.05 -0.24 3.31
N ASN A 59 10.39 -1.53 3.19
CA ASN A 59 9.43 -2.63 3.40
C ASN A 59 8.89 -2.66 4.84
N ARG A 60 9.77 -2.46 5.84
CA ARG A 60 9.35 -2.33 7.24
C ARG A 60 8.49 -1.09 7.47
N ALA A 61 8.79 0.03 6.81
CA ALA A 61 7.98 1.24 6.90
C ALA A 61 6.57 1.05 6.33
N PHE A 62 6.44 0.31 5.22
CA PHE A 62 5.14 -0.06 4.67
C PHE A 62 4.33 -0.93 5.65
N ILE A 63 4.95 -1.91 6.32
CA ILE A 63 4.28 -2.70 7.37
C ILE A 63 3.86 -1.81 8.54
N ALA A 64 4.75 -0.93 9.00
CA ALA A 64 4.50 -0.03 10.13
C ALA A 64 3.36 0.97 9.85
N SER A 65 3.09 1.31 8.58
CA SER A 65 1.96 2.16 8.19
C SER A 65 0.62 1.41 8.14
N GLY A 66 0.59 0.12 8.54
CA GLY A 66 -0.58 -0.73 8.37
C GLY A 66 -0.79 -1.17 6.93
N CYS A 67 0.25 -1.12 6.09
CA CYS A 67 0.19 -1.42 4.66
C CYS A 67 -0.76 -0.48 3.90
N LEU A 68 -0.91 0.77 4.36
CA LEU A 68 -1.81 1.78 3.79
C LEU A 68 -1.08 2.91 3.05
N SER A 69 0.22 3.08 3.32
CA SER A 69 1.02 4.12 2.69
C SER A 69 1.23 3.86 1.20
N GLN A 70 1.17 4.90 0.36
CA GLN A 70 1.43 4.80 -1.09
C GLN A 70 2.92 4.72 -1.45
N LEU A 71 3.73 4.02 -0.64
CA LEU A 71 5.16 3.83 -0.91
C LEU A 71 5.36 2.98 -2.16
N ARG A 72 6.36 3.33 -2.96
CA ARG A 72 6.88 2.51 -4.06
C ARG A 72 8.33 2.14 -3.77
N ILE A 73 8.56 0.85 -3.55
CA ILE A 73 9.86 0.26 -3.22
C ILE A 73 10.45 -0.30 -4.51
N CYS A 74 11.52 0.34 -4.99
CA CYS A 74 12.21 -0.07 -6.21
C CYS A 74 13.31 -1.08 -5.88
N ALA A 75 13.10 -2.33 -6.27
CA ALA A 75 14.13 -3.36 -6.30
C ALA A 75 15.21 -3.00 -7.34
N GLN A 76 16.48 -3.19 -6.99
CA GLN A 76 17.64 -2.85 -7.84
C GLN A 76 18.71 -3.94 -7.87
N THR A 77 18.68 -4.91 -6.93
CA THR A 77 19.59 -6.06 -6.94
C THR A 77 18.84 -7.33 -7.36
N PRO A 78 19.54 -8.36 -7.89
CA PRO A 78 18.92 -9.64 -8.21
C PRO A 78 18.18 -10.26 -7.01
N GLN A 79 18.72 -10.12 -5.80
CA GLN A 79 18.10 -10.64 -4.59
C GLN A 79 16.87 -9.84 -4.15
N GLU A 80 16.85 -8.53 -4.38
CA GLU A 80 15.64 -7.72 -4.14
C GLU A 80 14.52 -8.07 -5.11
N TYR A 81 14.85 -8.35 -6.38
CA TYR A 81 13.87 -8.87 -7.34
C TYR A 81 13.33 -10.23 -6.90
N ALA A 82 14.21 -11.17 -6.53
CA ALA A 82 13.79 -12.48 -6.04
C ALA A 82 12.89 -12.38 -4.80
N PHE A 83 13.23 -11.49 -3.86
CA PHE A 83 12.40 -11.21 -2.69
C PHE A 83 11.03 -10.62 -3.09
N ALA A 84 11.01 -9.59 -3.94
CA ALA A 84 9.79 -8.92 -4.36
C ALA A 84 8.85 -9.84 -5.15
N ASP A 85 9.39 -10.64 -6.06
CA ASP A 85 8.64 -11.60 -6.86
C ASP A 85 8.04 -12.70 -5.98
N LEU A 86 8.83 -13.28 -5.08
CA LEU A 86 8.35 -14.30 -4.15
C LEU A 86 7.26 -13.74 -3.25
N LEU A 87 7.46 -12.57 -2.65
CA LEU A 87 6.47 -11.96 -1.76
C LEU A 87 5.16 -11.61 -2.50
N THR A 88 5.26 -11.20 -3.77
CA THR A 88 4.10 -10.98 -4.64
C THR A 88 3.30 -12.28 -4.82
N ILE A 89 3.97 -13.39 -5.16
CA ILE A 89 3.33 -14.70 -5.31
C ILE A 89 2.69 -15.17 -3.99
N MET A 90 3.41 -15.05 -2.87
CA MET A 90 2.91 -15.48 -1.56
C MET A 90 1.64 -14.73 -1.16
N THR A 91 1.61 -13.41 -1.35
CA THR A 91 0.43 -12.59 -1.02
C THR A 91 -0.74 -12.86 -1.98
N MET A 92 -0.46 -13.16 -3.25
CA MET A 92 -1.50 -13.59 -4.20
C MET A 92 -2.13 -14.93 -3.79
N ASN A 93 -1.36 -15.87 -3.24
CA ASN A 93 -1.89 -17.13 -2.71
C ASN A 93 -2.81 -16.95 -1.51
N GLU A 94 -2.66 -15.84 -0.77
CA GLU A 94 -3.56 -15.43 0.32
C GLU A 94 -4.82 -14.68 -0.18
N GLY A 95 -5.02 -14.61 -1.51
CA GLY A 95 -6.18 -13.96 -2.13
C GLY A 95 -6.04 -12.44 -2.26
N MET A 96 -4.82 -11.91 -2.17
CA MET A 96 -4.55 -10.47 -2.32
C MET A 96 -4.26 -10.14 -3.80
N ALA A 97 -4.64 -8.94 -4.25
CA ALA A 97 -4.28 -8.48 -5.59
C ALA A 97 -2.79 -8.14 -5.66
N SER A 98 -2.17 -8.29 -6.84
CA SER A 98 -0.76 -7.91 -7.08
C SER A 98 -0.50 -6.41 -6.88
N THR A 99 -1.53 -5.58 -6.89
CA THR A 99 -1.44 -4.14 -6.60
C THR A 99 -1.34 -3.83 -5.09
N PHE A 100 -1.47 -4.83 -4.22
CA PHE A 100 -1.34 -4.64 -2.78
C PHE A 100 0.12 -4.42 -2.35
N VAL A 101 1.05 -5.15 -2.97
CA VAL A 101 2.47 -5.06 -2.57
C VAL A 101 3.06 -3.72 -2.99
N PRO A 102 3.99 -3.15 -2.22
CA PRO A 102 4.47 -1.78 -2.45
C PRO A 102 5.57 -1.73 -3.52
N PHE A 103 5.67 -2.72 -4.40
CA PHE A 103 6.82 -2.85 -5.29
C PHE A 103 6.67 -2.05 -6.59
N GLY A 104 7.79 -1.46 -6.97
CA GLY A 104 8.05 -0.95 -8.30
C GLY A 104 8.76 0.39 -8.30
N CYS A 105 9.24 0.78 -9.47
CA CYS A 105 10.07 1.94 -9.65
C CYS A 105 9.27 3.11 -10.22
N GLU A 106 9.71 4.33 -9.94
CA GLU A 106 9.28 5.53 -10.65
C GLU A 106 9.95 5.55 -12.03
N THR A 107 9.25 6.08 -13.02
CA THR A 107 9.72 6.23 -14.42
C THR A 107 10.40 7.56 -14.64
#